data_AF-A0A9X8YND5-F1
#
_entry.id   AF-A0A9X8YND5-F1
#
_cell.length_a   1.000
_cell.length_b   1.000
_cell.length_c   1.000
_cell.angle_alpha   90.00
_cell.angle_beta   90.00
_cell.angle_gamma   90.00
#
_symmetry.space_group_name_H-M   'P 1'
#
loop_
_entity.id
_entity.type
_entity.pdbx_description
1 polymer ?
#
loop_
_entity_poly.entity_id
_entity_poly.type
_entity_poly.pdbx_seq_one_letter_code
_entity_poly.pdbx_strand_id
1 'polypeptide(L)'
;QVNPKLVIIMETELWPNLINALHQRQIPLVIANARLSARSAAGYKKIGGFMRDMLRRITLIAAQNQEDGDRFIELGLKRSQLAVTGSLKFDISVTPELAARAVTLRRQWAPRRPVWIATSTHDGEETILLEAHRKLLEKHPDL
;
A
#
# COMPACT_ATOMS: atom_id res chain seq x y z
N GLN A 1 19.45 -20.62 12.45
CA GLN A 1 19.58 -19.31 11.76
C GLN A 1 18.89 -19.42 10.40
N VAL A 2 18.11 -18.43 9.96
CA VAL A 2 17.35 -18.51 8.70
C VAL A 2 18.22 -18.01 7.53
N ASN A 3 18.20 -18.72 6.39
CA ASN A 3 18.95 -18.39 5.18
C ASN A 3 18.02 -18.24 3.96
N PRO A 4 17.28 -17.12 3.85
CA PRO A 4 16.31 -16.95 2.77
C PRO A 4 17.00 -16.78 1.42
N LYS A 5 16.35 -17.24 0.36
CA LYS A 5 16.81 -17.05 -1.03
C LYS A 5 16.38 -15.71 -1.62
N LEU A 6 15.41 -15.04 -1.00
CA LEU A 6 14.84 -13.76 -1.38
C LEU A 6 14.20 -13.13 -0.15
N VAL A 7 14.31 -11.81 0.00
CA VAL A 7 13.52 -11.04 0.97
C VAL A 7 12.64 -10.06 0.20
N ILE A 8 11.37 -10.00 0.57
CA ILE A 8 10.41 -9.04 0.04
C ILE A 8 9.91 -8.20 1.22
N ILE A 9 10.05 -6.88 1.10
CA ILE A 9 9.55 -5.91 2.06
C ILE A 9 8.41 -5.15 1.39
N MET A 10 7.31 -4.96 2.11
CA MET A 10 6.15 -4.24 1.60
C MET A 10 6.29 -2.74 1.83
N GLU A 11 5.78 -1.96 0.89
CA GLU A 11 5.76 -0.49 0.92
C GLU A 11 7.17 0.10 0.93
N THR A 12 7.41 1.22 1.63
CA THR A 12 8.70 1.93 1.61
C THR A 12 9.38 1.90 2.96
N GLU A 13 9.84 0.71 3.34
CA GLU A 13 10.63 0.49 4.55
C GLU A 13 12.13 0.33 4.22
N LEU A 14 12.85 1.44 4.26
CA LEU A 14 14.26 1.52 3.90
C LEU A 14 15.16 1.42 5.14
N TRP A 15 15.38 0.20 5.62
CA TRP A 15 16.20 -0.07 6.80
C TRP A 15 17.68 -0.28 6.44
N PRO A 16 18.59 0.66 6.72
CA PRO A 16 19.96 0.59 6.19
C PRO A 16 20.74 -0.65 6.66
N ASN A 17 20.59 -1.03 7.93
CA ASN A 17 21.25 -2.19 8.50
C ASN A 17 20.75 -3.51 7.88
N LEU A 18 19.44 -3.61 7.64
CA LEU A 18 18.84 -4.77 6.98
C LEU A 18 19.33 -4.89 5.53
N ILE A 19 19.26 -3.78 4.79
CA ILE A 19 19.72 -3.72 3.38
C ILE A 19 21.20 -4.10 3.30
N ASN A 20 22.03 -3.55 4.19
CA ASN A 20 23.46 -3.88 4.24
C ASN A 20 23.70 -5.36 4.59
N ALA A 21 23.01 -5.89 5.60
CA ALA A 21 23.18 -7.29 6.01
C ALA A 21 22.75 -8.28 4.92
N LEU A 22 21.66 -8.00 4.20
CA LEU A 22 21.20 -8.83 3.08
C LEU A 22 22.19 -8.77 1.92
N HIS A 23 22.67 -7.56 1.57
CA HIS A 23 23.66 -7.37 0.52
C HIS A 23 24.97 -8.10 0.82
N GLN A 24 25.50 -8.01 2.05
CA GLN A 24 26.71 -8.73 2.48
C GLN A 24 26.55 -10.25 2.39
N ARG A 25 25.34 -10.75 2.61
CA ARG A 25 24.99 -12.18 2.49
C ARG A 25 24.61 -12.58 1.06
N GLN A 26 24.67 -11.66 0.10
CA GLN A 26 24.25 -11.85 -1.29
C GLN A 26 22.79 -12.35 -1.41
N ILE A 27 21.93 -11.94 -0.48
CA ILE A 27 20.50 -12.26 -0.51
C ILE A 27 19.77 -11.15 -1.26
N PRO A 28 19.06 -11.47 -2.36
CA PRO A 28 18.27 -10.49 -3.10
C PRO A 28 17.19 -9.85 -2.23
N LEU A 29 16.99 -8.54 -2.39
CA LEU A 29 15.98 -7.75 -1.69
C LEU A 29 15.07 -7.05 -2.70
N VAL A 30 13.76 -7.27 -2.55
CA VAL A 30 12.70 -6.58 -3.28
C VAL A 30 11.93 -5.68 -2.34
N ILE A 31 11.74 -4.43 -2.74
CA ILE A 31 10.78 -3.51 -2.10
C ILE A 31 9.52 -3.50 -2.97
N ALA A 32 8.45 -4.12 -2.50
CA ALA A 32 7.20 -4.32 -3.23
C ALA A 32 6.15 -3.27 -2.86
N ASN A 33 5.30 -2.90 -3.83
CA ASN A 33 4.26 -1.87 -3.63
C ASN A 33 4.83 -0.53 -3.14
N ALA A 34 6.04 -0.18 -3.57
CA ALA A 34 6.80 0.95 -3.05
C ALA A 34 6.13 2.29 -3.41
N ARG A 35 6.08 3.21 -2.44
CA ARG A 35 5.55 4.57 -2.60
C ARG A 35 6.50 5.58 -1.98
N LEU A 36 6.89 6.61 -2.72
CA LEU A 36 7.82 7.61 -2.22
C LEU A 36 7.23 9.00 -2.41
N SER A 37 6.72 9.57 -1.32
CA SER A 37 6.17 10.94 -1.36
C SER A 37 7.24 11.96 -1.74
N ALA A 38 6.83 13.08 -2.36
CA ALA A 38 7.74 14.18 -2.68
C ALA A 38 8.47 14.72 -1.43
N ARG A 39 7.78 14.78 -0.29
CA ARG A 39 8.36 15.20 1.00
C ARG A 39 9.47 14.24 1.45
N SER A 40 9.23 12.93 1.38
CA SER A 40 10.23 11.91 1.75
C SER A 40 11.42 11.93 0.80
N ALA A 41 11.18 12.05 -0.50
CA ALA A 41 12.23 12.16 -1.51
C ALA A 41 13.14 13.38 -1.25
N ALA A 42 12.54 14.54 -0.97
CA ALA A 42 13.29 15.74 -0.60
C ALA A 42 14.13 15.55 0.68
N GLY A 43 13.59 14.82 1.67
CA GLY A 43 14.33 14.44 2.89
C GLY A 43 15.54 13.55 2.57
N TYR A 44 15.34 12.50 1.79
CA TYR A 44 16.42 11.56 1.40
C TYR A 44 17.49 12.20 0.52
N LYS A 45 17.12 13.19 -0.30
CA LYS A 45 18.08 13.93 -1.13
C LYS A 45 19.16 14.64 -0.28
N LYS A 46 18.83 15.04 0.96
CA LYS A 46 19.78 15.68 1.90
C LYS A 46 20.89 14.74 2.37
N ILE A 47 20.62 13.43 2.44
CA ILE A 47 21.59 12.39 2.82
C ILE A 47 22.18 11.69 1.57
N GLY A 48 22.23 12.41 0.45
CA GLY A 48 22.27 11.88 -0.92
C GLY A 48 23.27 10.76 -1.20
N GLY A 49 24.54 10.87 -0.77
CA GLY A 49 25.55 9.82 -1.01
C GLY A 49 25.18 8.49 -0.34
N PHE A 50 24.86 8.54 0.95
CA PHE A 50 24.41 7.39 1.72
C PHE A 50 23.14 6.76 1.13
N MET A 51 22.16 7.58 0.75
CA MET A 51 20.92 7.09 0.15
C MET A 51 21.17 6.35 -1.16
N ARG A 52 21.98 6.93 -2.05
CA ARG A 52 22.36 6.32 -3.32
C ARG A 52 23.07 4.98 -3.12
N ASP A 53 24.00 4.91 -2.18
CA ASP A 53 24.73 3.66 -1.89
C ASP A 53 23.80 2.60 -1.31
N MET A 54 22.84 3.00 -0.48
CA MET A 54 21.81 2.10 0.05
C MET A 54 20.89 1.58 -1.06
N LEU A 55 20.38 2.44 -1.95
CA LEU A 55 19.50 2.03 -3.06
C LEU A 55 20.18 1.07 -4.03
N ARG A 56 21.47 1.28 -4.31
CA ARG A 56 22.23 0.40 -5.20
C ARG A 56 22.34 -1.03 -4.70
N ARG A 57 22.19 -1.26 -3.40
CA ARG A 57 22.22 -2.58 -2.76
C ARG A 57 20.88 -3.31 -2.81
N ILE A 58 19.80 -2.63 -3.18
CA ILE A 58 18.47 -3.23 -3.37
C ILE A 58 18.43 -3.91 -4.74
N THR A 59 17.86 -5.11 -4.82
CA THR A 59 17.78 -5.83 -6.09
C THR A 59 16.71 -5.24 -7.00
N LEU A 60 15.52 -5.00 -6.47
CA LEU A 60 14.38 -4.44 -7.22
C LEU A 60 13.51 -3.56 -6.31
N ILE A 61 13.06 -2.44 -6.85
CA ILE A 61 11.96 -1.65 -6.33
C ILE A 61 10.79 -1.78 -7.30
N ALA A 62 9.69 -2.36 -6.83
CA ALA A 62 8.41 -2.42 -7.54
C ALA A 62 7.53 -1.26 -7.06
N ALA A 63 7.58 -0.15 -7.78
CA ALA A 63 6.88 1.08 -7.45
C ALA A 63 5.41 1.04 -7.90
N GLN A 64 4.54 1.72 -7.17
CA GLN A 64 3.10 1.77 -7.47
C GLN A 64 2.77 2.55 -8.74
N ASN A 65 3.54 3.59 -9.04
CA ASN A 65 3.34 4.45 -10.21
C ASN A 65 4.68 5.00 -10.68
N GLN A 66 4.65 5.67 -11.85
CA GLN A 66 5.84 6.23 -12.47
C GLN A 66 6.49 7.33 -11.62
N GLU A 67 5.69 8.20 -10.99
CA GLU A 67 6.21 9.31 -10.18
C GLU A 67 7.00 8.82 -8.96
N ASP A 68 6.52 7.78 -8.27
CA ASP A 68 7.24 7.16 -7.16
C ASP A 68 8.55 6.54 -7.66
N GLY A 69 8.50 5.85 -8.80
CA GLY A 69 9.67 5.27 -9.44
C GLY A 69 10.73 6.31 -9.81
N ASP A 70 10.33 7.41 -10.44
CA ASP A 70 11.23 8.49 -10.85
C ASP A 70 11.93 9.14 -9.65
N ARG A 71 11.22 9.33 -8.52
CA ARG A 71 11.83 9.81 -7.28
C ARG A 71 12.92 8.87 -6.77
N PHE A 72 12.76 7.54 -6.89
CA PHE A 72 13.84 6.61 -6.54
C PHE A 72 15.04 6.72 -7.49
N ILE A 73 14.79 6.90 -8.79
CA ILE A 73 15.87 7.12 -9.78
C ILE A 73 16.66 8.39 -9.46
N GLU A 74 15.98 9.49 -9.13
CA GLU A 74 16.61 10.75 -8.72
C GLU A 74 17.48 10.59 -7.46
N LEU A 75 17.11 9.69 -6.55
CA LEU A 75 17.89 9.36 -5.36
C LEU A 75 19.07 8.42 -5.64
N GLY A 76 19.20 7.89 -6.85
CA GLY A 76 20.34 7.09 -7.30
C GLY A 76 20.08 5.60 -7.47
N LEU A 77 18.81 5.15 -7.46
CA LEU A 77 18.43 3.82 -7.91
C LEU A 77 18.78 3.65 -9.40
N LYS A 78 19.31 2.50 -9.81
CA LYS A 78 19.50 2.23 -11.25
C LYS A 78 18.16 1.94 -11.90
N ARG A 79 17.95 2.39 -13.14
CA ARG A 79 16.72 2.10 -13.90
C ARG A 79 16.48 0.60 -14.09
N SER A 80 17.53 -0.22 -14.16
CA SER A 80 17.42 -1.68 -14.20
C SER A 80 16.94 -2.33 -12.90
N GLN A 81 16.92 -1.58 -11.79
CA GLN A 81 16.43 -2.02 -10.47
C GLN A 81 15.01 -1.50 -10.20
N LEU A 82 14.34 -0.89 -11.18
CA LEU A 82 13.00 -0.34 -11.04
C LEU A 82 12.01 -1.09 -11.93
N ALA A 83 10.87 -1.48 -11.35
CA ALA A 83 9.67 -1.85 -12.09
C ALA A 83 8.50 -1.02 -11.58
N VAL A 84 7.62 -0.58 -12.48
CA VAL A 84 6.34 0.04 -12.09
C VAL A 84 5.27 -1.02 -12.24
N THR A 85 4.70 -1.45 -11.12
CA THR A 85 3.81 -2.64 -11.07
C THR A 85 2.35 -2.30 -10.79
N GLY A 86 2.03 -1.04 -10.52
CA GLY A 86 0.70 -0.68 -10.02
C GLY A 86 0.57 -0.90 -8.51
N SER A 87 -0.60 -0.56 -7.98
CA SER A 87 -0.91 -0.67 -6.56
C SER A 87 -1.62 -1.98 -6.26
N LEU A 88 -1.11 -2.76 -5.32
CA LEU A 88 -1.69 -4.06 -4.92
C LEU A 88 -3.14 -3.94 -4.42
N LYS A 89 -3.58 -2.74 -4.02
CA LYS A 89 -4.97 -2.49 -3.62
C LYS A 89 -6.00 -2.78 -4.73
N PHE A 90 -5.54 -2.87 -5.98
CA PHE A 90 -6.38 -3.19 -7.14
C PHE A 90 -6.36 -4.68 -7.50
N ASP A 91 -5.46 -5.47 -6.91
CA ASP A 91 -5.35 -6.92 -7.16
C ASP A 91 -6.29 -7.73 -6.25
N ILE A 92 -7.27 -7.07 -5.62
CA ILE A 92 -8.25 -7.71 -4.75
C ILE A 92 -9.29 -8.41 -5.63
N SER A 93 -9.44 -9.72 -5.43
CA SER A 93 -10.51 -10.52 -6.02
C SER A 93 -11.47 -11.01 -4.94
N VAL A 94 -12.78 -11.00 -5.25
CA VAL A 94 -13.78 -11.61 -4.36
C VAL A 94 -13.77 -13.10 -4.62
N THR A 95 -13.08 -13.85 -3.76
CA THR A 95 -13.05 -15.31 -3.87
C THR A 95 -14.42 -15.91 -3.51
N PRO A 96 -14.77 -17.11 -4.01
CA PRO A 96 -16.00 -17.80 -3.64
C PRO A 96 -16.17 -17.95 -2.12
N GLU A 97 -15.08 -18.20 -1.39
CA GLU A 97 -15.07 -18.34 0.06
C GLU A 97 -15.37 -17.00 0.75
N LEU A 98 -14.79 -15.90 0.26
CA LEU A 98 -15.08 -14.57 0.79
C LEU A 98 -16.54 -14.18 0.54
N ALA A 99 -17.08 -14.50 -0.64
CA ALA A 99 -18.50 -14.28 -0.96
C ALA A 99 -19.41 -15.09 -0.02
N ALA A 100 -19.11 -16.37 0.22
CA ALA A 100 -19.88 -17.21 1.14
C ALA A 100 -19.85 -16.66 2.59
N ARG A 101 -18.69 -16.16 3.03
CA ARG A 101 -18.55 -15.48 4.34
C ARG A 101 -19.38 -14.20 4.39
N ALA A 102 -19.37 -13.39 3.33
CA ALA A 102 -20.18 -12.17 3.26
C ALA A 102 -21.69 -12.47 3.36
N VAL A 103 -22.18 -13.51 2.68
CA VAL A 103 -23.57 -13.96 2.80
C VAL A 103 -23.90 -14.41 4.22
N THR A 104 -22.99 -15.15 4.86
CA THR A 104 -23.15 -15.60 6.25
C THR A 104 -23.23 -14.41 7.20
N LEU A 105 -22.33 -13.44 7.07
CA LEU A 105 -22.32 -12.21 7.87
C LEU A 105 -23.62 -11.42 7.68
N ARG A 106 -24.07 -11.27 6.44
CA ARG A 106 -25.34 -10.60 6.12
C ARG A 106 -26.53 -11.27 6.83
N ARG A 107 -26.59 -12.60 6.82
CA ARG A 107 -27.65 -13.37 7.51
C ARG A 107 -27.62 -13.19 9.02
N GLN A 108 -26.43 -13.07 9.62
CA GLN A 108 -26.28 -12.90 11.07
C GLN A 108 -26.64 -11.49 11.54
N TRP A 109 -26.26 -10.46 10.77
CA TRP A 109 -26.27 -9.08 11.28
C TRP A 109 -27.43 -8.23 10.77
N ALA A 110 -27.83 -8.40 9.51
CA ALA A 110 -28.91 -7.62 8.90
C ALA A 110 -29.66 -8.44 7.84
N PRO A 111 -30.34 -9.53 8.23
CA PRO A 111 -30.92 -10.49 7.28
C PRO A 111 -32.06 -9.90 6.44
N ARG A 112 -32.75 -8.87 6.94
CA ARG A 112 -34.01 -8.39 6.36
C ARG A 112 -34.09 -6.87 6.15
N ARG A 113 -33.03 -6.13 6.46
CA ARG A 113 -33.01 -4.67 6.32
C ARG A 113 -31.85 -4.21 5.44
N PRO A 114 -31.98 -3.15 4.64
CA PRO A 114 -30.84 -2.53 4.00
C PRO A 114 -29.74 -2.19 5.00
N VAL A 115 -28.51 -2.09 4.51
CA VAL A 115 -27.38 -1.64 5.33
C VAL A 115 -26.67 -0.56 4.54
N TRP A 116 -26.57 0.61 5.15
CA TRP A 116 -25.69 1.65 4.65
C TRP A 116 -24.38 1.68 5.42
N ILE A 117 -23.30 1.87 4.67
CA ILE A 117 -21.93 1.92 5.17
C ILE A 117 -21.29 3.19 4.61
N ALA A 118 -20.73 3.99 5.52
CA ALA A 118 -19.75 5.01 5.19
C ALA A 118 -18.41 4.61 5.82
N THR A 119 -17.36 4.55 5.01
CA THR A 119 -16.02 4.13 5.42
C THR A 119 -14.99 5.16 5.01
N SER A 120 -13.94 5.31 5.81
CA SER A 120 -12.84 6.26 5.56
C SER A 120 -13.30 7.72 5.47
N THR A 121 -14.26 8.11 6.31
CA THR A 121 -14.71 9.49 6.43
C THR A 121 -13.66 10.34 7.17
N HIS A 122 -13.66 11.64 6.87
CA HIS A 122 -12.85 12.66 7.51
C HIS A 122 -13.75 13.75 8.09
N ASP A 123 -13.22 14.50 9.05
CA ASP A 123 -13.93 15.58 9.73
C ASP A 123 -14.75 16.47 8.78
N GLY A 124 -16.07 16.43 8.98
CA GLY A 124 -17.04 17.22 8.23
C GLY A 124 -17.79 16.42 7.15
N GLU A 125 -17.24 15.30 6.69
CA GLU A 125 -17.93 14.39 5.78
C GLU A 125 -19.09 13.67 6.48
N GLU A 126 -18.97 13.40 7.78
CA GLU A 126 -19.99 12.70 8.57
C GLU A 126 -21.30 13.48 8.63
N THR A 127 -21.25 14.80 8.77
CA THR A 127 -22.45 15.65 8.80
C THR A 127 -23.21 15.54 7.49
N ILE A 128 -22.50 15.62 6.35
CA ILE A 128 -23.09 15.51 5.02
C ILE A 128 -23.73 14.12 4.83
N LEU A 129 -23.04 13.07 5.27
CA LEU A 129 -23.54 11.70 5.22
C LEU A 129 -24.78 11.52 6.09
N LEU A 130 -24.80 12.01 7.33
CA LEU A 130 -25.96 11.90 8.22
C LEU A 130 -27.17 12.69 7.69
N GLU A 131 -26.95 13.87 7.10
CA GLU A 131 -28.02 14.63 6.44
C GLU A 131 -28.59 13.88 5.23
N ALA A 132 -27.73 13.28 4.42
CA ALA A 132 -28.16 12.41 3.33
C ALA A 132 -28.94 11.20 3.89
N HIS A 133 -28.55 10.66 5.05
CA HIS A 133 -29.29 9.58 5.70
C HIS A 133 -30.70 9.93 6.07
N ARG A 134 -30.83 11.07 6.73
CA ARG A 134 -32.13 11.53 7.17
C ARG A 134 -33.10 11.64 5.99
N LYS A 135 -32.61 12.13 4.84
CA LYS A 135 -33.40 12.20 3.60
C LYS A 135 -33.71 10.82 3.02
N LEU A 136 -32.79 9.87 3.09
CA LEU A 136 -33.03 8.50 2.61
C LEU A 136 -34.06 7.76 3.48
N LEU A 137 -34.05 7.97 4.79
CA LEU A 137 -35.01 7.37 5.73
C LEU A 137 -36.46 7.76 5.43
N GLU A 138 -36.71 8.93 4.80
CA GLU A 138 -38.05 9.33 4.36
C GLU A 138 -38.65 8.38 3.31
N LYS A 139 -37.79 7.76 2.48
CA LYS A 139 -38.21 6.82 1.41
C LYS A 139 -37.95 5.36 1.77
N HIS A 140 -36.96 5.11 2.63
CA HIS A 140 -36.54 3.79 3.08
C HIS A 140 -36.48 3.77 4.62
N PRO A 141 -37.64 3.64 5.31
CA PRO A 141 -37.69 3.75 6.78
C PRO A 141 -36.84 2.74 7.55
N ASP A 142 -36.53 1.60 6.93
CA ASP A 142 -35.75 0.51 7.52
C ASP A 142 -34.25 0.53 7.12
N LEU A 143 -33.75 1.61 6.52
CA LEU A 143 -32.36 1.75 6.05
C LEU A 143 -31.35 1.82 7.23
#